data_AF-A0A9X7F8J7-F1
#
_entry.id   AF-A0A9X7F8J7-F1
#
_cell.length_a   1.000
_cell.length_b   1.000
_cell.length_c   1.000
_cell.angle_alpha   90.00
_cell.angle_beta   90.00
_cell.angle_gamma   90.00
#
_symmetry.space_group_name_H-M   'P 1'
#
loop_
_entity.id
_entity.type
_entity.pdbx_description
1 polymer ?
#
loop_
_entity_poly.entity_id
_entity_poly.type
_entity_poly.pdbx_seq_one_letter_code
_entity_poly.pdbx_strand_id
1 'polypeptide(L)'
;MLKQSYLFNMYEKLQWCSDIELGISNFFPMTLDMNLENRKYLFQVGIEFVYRAIKCGLLESLIDLDFPSGELNSLEHEFSIIANIELTSFADNNEMSCQERDIWTTEMLEGTDKLKSICQDCCLIGYEEFDENDPRWEIFVQKIEKIFSEQNLPWNLEQPLFTVKYKR
;
A
#
# COMPACT_ATOMS: atom_id res chain seq x y z
N MET A 1 -18.73 -5.37 -2.09
CA MET A 1 -17.96 -6.63 -2.11
C MET A 1 -16.52 -6.40 -2.57
N LEU A 2 -16.22 -6.07 -3.83
CA LEU A 2 -14.83 -5.89 -4.31
C LEU A 2 -14.02 -4.90 -3.45
N LYS A 3 -14.59 -3.74 -3.12
CA LYS A 3 -13.93 -2.67 -2.37
C LYS A 3 -13.54 -3.06 -0.94
N GLN A 4 -14.45 -3.75 -0.25
CA GLN A 4 -14.28 -4.14 1.15
C GLN A 4 -13.33 -5.33 1.28
N SER A 5 -13.48 -6.33 0.40
CA SER A 5 -12.56 -7.46 0.31
C SER A 5 -11.13 -7.01 -0.02
N TYR A 6 -10.98 -5.97 -0.84
CA TYR A 6 -9.65 -5.45 -1.14
C TYR A 6 -8.99 -4.73 0.05
N LEU A 7 -9.76 -3.98 0.83
CA LEU A 7 -9.22 -3.33 2.03
C LEU A 7 -8.73 -4.38 3.05
N PHE A 8 -9.44 -5.50 3.20
CA PHE A 8 -9.00 -6.61 4.04
C PHE A 8 -7.67 -7.20 3.57
N ASN A 9 -7.46 -7.32 2.26
CA ASN A 9 -6.18 -7.72 1.69
C ASN A 9 -5.06 -6.73 2.06
N MET A 10 -5.33 -5.41 2.09
CA MET A 10 -4.31 -4.43 2.52
C MET A 10 -3.91 -4.60 3.99
N TYR A 11 -4.87 -4.86 4.88
CA TYR A 11 -4.57 -5.17 6.28
C TYR A 11 -3.83 -6.49 6.43
N GLU A 12 -4.17 -7.50 5.63
CA GLU A 12 -3.44 -8.77 5.56
C GLU A 12 -1.98 -8.55 5.17
N LYS A 13 -1.71 -7.82 4.06
CA LYS A 13 -0.35 -7.54 3.61
C LYS A 13 0.43 -6.70 4.60
N LEU A 14 -0.22 -5.70 5.21
CA LEU A 14 0.39 -4.93 6.29
C LEU A 14 0.80 -5.83 7.45
N GLN A 15 -0.06 -6.76 7.85
CA GLN A 15 0.25 -7.70 8.92
C GLN A 15 1.42 -8.60 8.52
N TRP A 16 1.44 -9.13 7.29
CA TRP A 16 2.55 -9.96 6.81
C TRP A 16 3.90 -9.23 6.85
N CYS A 17 3.90 -7.91 6.64
CA CYS A 17 5.10 -7.09 6.78
C CYS A 17 5.73 -7.15 8.19
N SER A 18 5.03 -7.65 9.22
CA SER A 18 5.64 -7.85 10.55
C SER A 18 6.78 -8.86 10.54
N ASP A 19 6.71 -9.84 9.64
CA ASP A 19 7.60 -11.01 9.63
C ASP A 19 8.38 -11.14 8.32
N ILE A 20 7.94 -10.46 7.25
CA ILE A 20 8.63 -10.44 5.96
C ILE A 20 8.65 -9.08 5.29
N GLU A 21 9.55 -8.97 4.33
CA GLU A 21 9.55 -7.90 3.36
C GLU A 21 8.57 -8.23 2.23
N LEU A 22 7.71 -7.26 1.86
CA LEU A 22 6.81 -7.39 0.71
C LEU A 22 7.14 -6.34 -0.34
N GLY A 23 7.04 -6.72 -1.61
CA GLY A 23 7.11 -5.76 -2.69
C GLY A 23 5.95 -4.77 -2.59
N ILE A 24 6.15 -3.51 -2.95
CA ILE A 24 5.04 -2.55 -3.03
C ILE A 24 3.90 -3.10 -3.91
N SER A 25 4.24 -3.82 -4.99
CA SER A 25 3.30 -4.53 -5.88
C SER A 25 2.40 -5.56 -5.19
N ASN A 26 2.79 -6.14 -4.05
CA ASN A 26 1.94 -7.06 -3.29
C ASN A 26 0.67 -6.39 -2.75
N PHE A 27 0.69 -5.06 -2.60
CA PHE A 27 -0.47 -4.25 -2.24
C PHE A 27 -1.36 -3.92 -3.44
N PHE A 28 -1.09 -4.45 -4.64
CA PHE A 28 -1.82 -4.13 -5.88
C PHE A 28 -2.20 -5.41 -6.67
N PRO A 29 -3.34 -6.04 -6.38
CA PRO A 29 -3.83 -7.22 -7.08
C PRO A 29 -4.46 -6.80 -8.42
N MET A 30 -3.62 -6.40 -9.37
CA MET A 30 -4.06 -6.15 -10.74
C MET A 30 -4.08 -7.46 -11.51
N THR A 31 -5.27 -7.88 -11.94
CA THR A 31 -5.43 -9.00 -12.88
C THR A 31 -5.76 -8.46 -14.27
N LEU A 32 -5.31 -9.21 -15.30
CA LEU A 32 -5.54 -8.86 -16.71
C LEU A 32 -7.03 -8.75 -17.06
N ASP A 33 -7.91 -9.44 -16.34
CA ASP A 33 -9.36 -9.45 -16.61
C ASP A 33 -10.11 -8.27 -15.98
N MET A 34 -9.45 -7.45 -15.17
CA MET A 34 -10.08 -6.34 -14.48
C MET A 34 -10.31 -5.14 -15.41
N ASN A 35 -11.51 -4.55 -15.38
CA ASN A 35 -11.80 -3.32 -16.14
C ASN A 35 -10.97 -2.11 -15.64
N LEU A 36 -10.79 -1.12 -16.50
CA LEU A 36 -9.94 0.05 -16.23
C LEU A 36 -10.37 0.85 -14.99
N GLU A 37 -11.67 1.03 -14.75
CA GLU A 37 -12.17 1.80 -13.61
C GLU A 37 -11.88 1.10 -12.27
N ASN A 38 -12.01 -0.22 -12.23
CA ASN A 38 -11.63 -1.01 -11.07
C ASN A 38 -10.11 -0.96 -10.85
N ARG A 39 -9.29 -1.07 -11.91
CA ARG A 39 -7.83 -0.94 -11.77
C ARG A 39 -7.43 0.41 -11.17
N LYS A 40 -7.98 1.51 -11.67
CA LYS A 40 -7.75 2.86 -11.11
C LYS A 40 -8.12 2.94 -9.65
N TYR A 41 -9.29 2.43 -9.30
CA TYR A 41 -9.78 2.46 -7.93
C TYR A 41 -8.87 1.65 -6.99
N LEU A 42 -8.51 0.41 -7.34
CA LEU A 42 -7.64 -0.42 -6.50
C LEU A 42 -6.23 0.15 -6.40
N PHE A 43 -5.72 0.74 -7.48
CA PHE A 43 -4.43 1.41 -7.47
C PHE A 43 -4.41 2.62 -6.54
N GLN A 44 -5.43 3.49 -6.65
CA GLN A 44 -5.57 4.64 -5.77
C GLN A 44 -5.62 4.19 -4.30
N VAL A 45 -6.42 3.18 -4.00
CA VAL A 45 -6.53 2.60 -2.66
C VAL A 45 -5.20 2.04 -2.17
N GLY A 46 -4.49 1.24 -2.97
CA GLY A 46 -3.22 0.64 -2.57
C GLY A 46 -2.14 1.69 -2.27
N ILE A 47 -1.97 2.67 -3.16
CA ILE A 47 -1.01 3.79 -3.00
C ILE A 47 -1.31 4.53 -1.71
N GLU A 48 -2.56 4.88 -1.51
CA GLU A 48 -2.99 5.65 -0.35
C GLU A 48 -2.89 4.91 0.97
N PHE A 49 -3.04 3.58 0.94
CA PHE A 49 -2.86 2.73 2.10
C PHE A 49 -1.38 2.64 2.47
N VAL A 50 -0.52 2.33 1.50
CA VAL A 50 0.92 2.22 1.69
C VAL A 50 1.50 3.57 2.15
N TYR A 51 1.09 4.68 1.53
CA TYR A 51 1.48 6.03 1.96
C TYR A 51 1.19 6.26 3.45
N ARG A 52 -0.04 5.96 3.90
CA ARG A 52 -0.43 6.14 5.30
C ARG A 52 0.37 5.24 6.23
N ALA A 53 0.60 3.99 5.83
CA ALA A 53 1.38 3.04 6.61
C ALA A 53 2.82 3.53 6.81
N ILE A 54 3.47 4.03 5.76
CA ILE A 54 4.82 4.63 5.86
C ILE A 54 4.78 5.91 6.68
N LYS A 55 3.88 6.84 6.35
CA LYS A 55 3.78 8.15 7.02
C LYS A 55 3.49 8.03 8.52
N CYS A 56 2.77 6.98 8.93
CA CYS A 56 2.47 6.70 10.34
C CYS A 56 3.52 5.81 11.04
N GLY A 57 4.63 5.49 10.37
CA GLY A 57 5.74 4.70 10.90
C GLY A 57 5.39 3.23 11.14
N LEU A 58 4.48 2.64 10.36
CA LEU A 58 4.15 1.21 10.40
C LEU A 58 5.00 0.40 9.42
N LEU A 59 5.33 1.00 8.28
CA LEU A 59 6.23 0.44 7.29
C LEU A 59 7.46 1.32 7.10
N GLU A 60 8.58 0.69 6.82
CA GLU A 60 9.80 1.32 6.31
C GLU A 60 10.04 0.81 4.88
N SER A 61 10.45 1.72 3.99
CA SER A 61 10.92 1.35 2.65
C SER A 61 12.40 0.98 2.73
N LEU A 62 12.78 -0.17 2.15
CA LEU A 62 14.14 -0.69 2.21
C LEU A 62 15.07 -0.19 1.09
N ILE A 63 14.64 0.75 0.26
CA ILE A 63 15.50 1.36 -0.76
C ILE A 63 15.33 2.88 -0.70
N ASP A 64 16.46 3.58 -0.49
CA ASP A 64 16.60 5.00 -0.82
C ASP A 64 16.08 5.15 -2.25
N LEU A 65 14.92 5.77 -2.42
CA LEU A 65 14.33 5.98 -3.72
C LEU A 65 15.33 6.80 -4.56
N ASP A 66 16.14 6.11 -5.36
CA ASP A 66 17.22 6.69 -6.14
C ASP A 66 16.57 7.35 -7.38
N PHE A 67 15.79 8.41 -7.11
CA PHE A 67 15.05 9.13 -8.11
C PHE A 67 15.98 10.03 -8.92
N PRO A 68 15.77 10.14 -10.24
CA PRO A 68 16.65 10.90 -11.14
C PRO A 68 16.72 12.41 -10.88
N SER A 69 15.98 12.96 -9.92
CA SER A 69 16.04 14.38 -9.54
C SER A 69 17.19 14.71 -8.57
N GLY A 70 17.74 13.75 -7.84
CA GLY A 70 18.79 14.02 -6.83
C GLY A 70 18.38 14.96 -5.70
N GLU A 71 17.09 15.30 -5.58
CA GLU A 71 16.52 16.12 -4.52
C GLU A 71 15.38 15.34 -3.86
N LEU A 72 15.56 15.00 -2.58
CA LEU A 72 14.55 14.42 -1.68
C LEU A 72 13.40 15.41 -1.49
N ASN A 73 12.49 15.44 -2.44
CA ASN A 73 11.20 16.10 -2.27
C ASN A 73 10.29 15.09 -1.56
N SER A 74 9.91 15.41 -0.32
CA SER A 74 9.07 14.66 0.65
C SER A 74 8.24 13.46 0.14
N LEU A 75 7.99 12.45 1.00
CA LEU A 75 7.13 11.28 0.75
C LEU A 75 5.84 11.57 -0.08
N GLU A 76 5.18 12.70 0.17
CA GLU A 76 4.02 13.17 -0.60
C GLU A 76 4.29 13.39 -2.09
N HIS A 77 5.46 13.92 -2.44
CA HIS A 77 5.88 14.11 -3.83
C HIS A 77 6.11 12.77 -4.52
N GLU A 78 6.71 11.81 -3.82
CA GLU A 78 7.00 10.47 -4.34
C GLU A 78 5.70 9.72 -4.63
N PHE A 79 4.79 9.68 -3.66
CA PHE A 79 3.47 9.05 -3.86
C PHE A 79 2.61 9.80 -4.89
N SER A 80 2.82 11.10 -5.07
CA SER A 80 2.22 11.86 -6.19
C SER A 80 2.77 11.40 -7.54
N ILE A 81 4.08 11.14 -7.65
CA ILE A 81 4.67 10.56 -8.88
C ILE A 81 4.08 9.18 -9.15
N ILE A 82 4.08 8.29 -8.14
CA ILE A 82 3.55 6.92 -8.27
C ILE A 82 2.07 6.95 -8.68
N ALA A 83 1.26 7.85 -8.14
CA ALA A 83 -0.15 7.99 -8.52
C ALA A 83 -0.38 8.47 -9.97
N ASN A 84 0.64 9.02 -10.63
CA ASN A 84 0.57 9.47 -12.03
C ASN A 84 1.20 8.47 -13.03
N ILE A 85 1.68 7.31 -12.56
CA ILE A 85 2.18 6.22 -13.42
C ILE A 85 1.03 5.68 -14.29
N GLU A 86 1.32 5.37 -15.56
CA GLU A 86 0.30 4.83 -16.47
C GLU A 86 -0.03 3.38 -16.08
N LEU A 87 -1.30 3.11 -15.76
CA LEU A 87 -1.79 1.79 -15.31
C LEU A 87 -1.71 0.67 -16.37
N THR A 88 -1.41 1.02 -17.63
CA THR A 88 -1.14 0.05 -18.71
C THR A 88 0.15 -0.73 -18.45
N SER A 89 1.11 -0.10 -17.78
CA SER A 89 2.44 -0.63 -17.49
C SER A 89 2.41 -1.85 -16.55
N PHE A 90 1.48 -1.91 -15.60
CA PHE A 90 1.40 -3.00 -14.61
C PHE A 90 0.98 -4.36 -15.20
N ALA A 91 0.22 -4.33 -16.30
CA ALA A 91 -0.36 -5.51 -16.93
C ALA A 91 0.58 -6.15 -17.97
N ASP A 92 1.47 -5.34 -18.57
CA ASP A 92 2.42 -5.79 -19.57
C ASP A 92 3.80 -5.22 -19.25
N ASN A 93 4.63 -6.01 -18.59
CA ASN A 93 6.00 -5.65 -18.19
C ASN A 93 6.85 -5.11 -19.36
N ASN A 94 6.44 -5.39 -20.60
CA ASN A 94 7.09 -4.93 -21.83
C ASN A 94 6.82 -3.46 -22.17
N GLU A 95 5.75 -2.85 -21.63
CA GLU A 95 5.39 -1.45 -21.87
C GLU A 95 5.79 -0.51 -20.72
N MET A 96 6.30 -1.05 -19.61
CA MET A 96 6.81 -0.26 -18.49
C MET A 96 8.08 0.50 -18.87
N SER A 97 8.14 1.77 -18.50
CA SER A 97 9.41 2.50 -18.40
C SER A 97 10.32 1.84 -17.35
N CYS A 98 11.64 2.06 -17.45
CA CYS A 98 12.59 1.54 -16.47
C CYS A 98 12.24 2.01 -15.05
N GLN A 99 11.84 3.27 -14.89
CA GLN A 99 11.46 3.83 -13.60
C GLN A 99 10.23 3.15 -12.99
N GLU A 100 9.20 2.88 -13.80
CA GLU A 100 8.03 2.12 -13.33
C GLU A 100 8.45 0.70 -12.92
N ARG A 101 9.26 0.03 -13.75
CA ARG A 101 9.73 -1.32 -13.44
C ARG A 101 10.51 -1.35 -12.14
N ASP A 102 11.41 -0.39 -11.91
CA ASP A 102 12.21 -0.31 -10.70
C ASP A 102 11.31 -0.13 -9.46
N ILE A 103 10.38 0.83 -9.47
CA ILE A 103 9.40 1.04 -8.37
C ILE A 103 8.63 -0.26 -8.07
N TRP A 104 8.10 -0.93 -9.10
CA TRP A 104 7.19 -2.06 -8.88
C TRP A 104 7.86 -3.40 -8.60
N THR A 105 9.12 -3.57 -9.01
CA THR A 105 9.85 -4.85 -8.94
C THR A 105 11.01 -4.87 -7.96
N THR A 106 11.45 -3.71 -7.46
CA THR A 106 12.61 -3.63 -6.57
C THR A 106 12.28 -3.05 -5.20
N GLU A 107 11.18 -2.29 -5.04
CA GLU A 107 10.82 -1.73 -3.74
C GLU A 107 10.25 -2.79 -2.79
N MET A 108 10.95 -2.99 -1.68
CA MET A 108 10.54 -3.87 -0.58
C MET A 108 10.13 -3.02 0.64
N LEU A 109 9.03 -3.41 1.27
CA LEU A 109 8.45 -2.79 2.46
C LEU A 109 8.59 -3.75 3.63
N GLU A 110 9.21 -3.27 4.71
CA GLU A 110 9.32 -4.00 5.98
C GLU A 110 8.46 -3.34 7.06
N GLY A 111 7.89 -4.15 7.94
CA GLY A 111 7.24 -3.66 9.14
C GLY A 111 8.21 -3.13 10.19
N THR A 112 7.92 -1.95 10.71
CA THR A 112 8.69 -1.36 11.82
C THR A 112 8.42 -2.09 13.14
N ASP A 113 9.23 -1.81 14.16
CA ASP A 113 8.98 -2.29 15.53
C ASP A 113 7.59 -1.92 16.04
N LYS A 114 7.06 -0.78 15.59
CA LYS A 114 5.69 -0.33 15.93
C LYS A 114 4.65 -1.30 15.37
N LEU A 115 4.76 -1.70 14.10
CA LEU A 115 3.86 -2.67 13.51
C LEU A 115 4.02 -4.06 14.16
N LYS A 116 5.27 -4.50 14.36
CA LYS A 116 5.58 -5.78 15.03
C LYS A 116 4.95 -5.86 16.42
N SER A 117 5.03 -4.78 17.22
CA SER A 117 4.38 -4.69 18.53
C SER A 117 2.86 -4.75 18.44
N ILE A 118 2.24 -4.13 17.42
CA ILE A 118 0.79 -4.17 17.23
C ILE A 118 0.34 -5.59 16.89
N CYS A 119 1.05 -6.29 15.99
CA CYS A 119 0.76 -7.68 15.66
C CYS A 119 0.86 -8.59 16.89
N GLN A 120 1.91 -8.42 17.70
CA GLN A 120 2.08 -9.15 18.96
C GLN A 120 0.94 -8.90 19.95
N ASP A 121 0.52 -7.64 20.14
CA ASP A 121 -0.61 -7.28 21.00
C ASP A 121 -1.93 -7.92 20.54
N CYS A 122 -2.09 -8.09 19.23
CA CYS A 122 -3.26 -8.71 18.61
C CYS A 122 -3.15 -10.24 18.53
N CYS A 123 -2.04 -10.83 18.97
CA CYS A 123 -1.74 -12.25 18.80
C CYS A 123 -1.84 -12.69 17.33
N LEU A 124 -1.41 -11.85 16.39
CA LEU A 124 -1.29 -12.16 14.97
C LEU A 124 0.18 -12.43 14.63
N ILE A 125 0.43 -13.53 13.93
CA ILE A 125 1.74 -13.88 13.36
C ILE A 125 1.71 -13.65 11.85
N GLY A 126 2.88 -13.39 11.25
CA GLY A 126 3.04 -13.25 9.81
C GLY A 126 2.37 -14.38 9.05
N TYR A 127 1.88 -14.06 7.84
CA TYR A 127 1.24 -15.01 6.92
C TYR A 127 -0.13 -15.54 7.33
N GLU A 128 -0.74 -15.03 8.39
CA GLU A 128 -2.15 -15.32 8.67
C GLU A 128 -3.04 -14.71 7.58
N GLU A 129 -3.99 -15.48 7.06
CA GLU A 129 -5.01 -14.96 6.15
C GLU A 129 -6.02 -14.13 6.94
N PHE A 130 -6.53 -13.06 6.32
CA PHE A 130 -7.54 -12.22 6.96
C PHE A 130 -8.85 -13.00 7.17
N ASP A 131 -9.33 -13.05 8.41
CA ASP A 131 -10.63 -13.61 8.78
C ASP A 131 -11.51 -12.54 9.43
N GLU A 132 -12.60 -12.20 8.77
CA GLU A 132 -13.58 -11.21 9.25
C GLU A 132 -14.33 -11.66 10.52
N ASN A 133 -14.29 -12.95 10.85
CA ASN A 133 -14.91 -13.52 12.04
C ASN A 133 -13.94 -13.64 13.22
N ASP A 134 -12.66 -13.35 13.00
CA ASP A 134 -11.65 -13.40 14.04
C ASP A 134 -11.53 -12.04 14.77
N PRO A 135 -11.84 -11.98 16.07
CA PRO A 135 -11.75 -10.73 16.83
C PRO A 135 -10.33 -10.15 16.88
N ARG A 136 -9.28 -10.94 16.65
CA ARG A 136 -7.89 -10.46 16.58
C ARG A 136 -7.71 -9.49 15.41
N TRP A 137 -8.28 -9.82 14.25
CA TRP A 137 -8.26 -8.98 13.05
C TRP A 137 -9.06 -7.70 13.26
N GLU A 138 -10.22 -7.77 13.91
CA GLU A 138 -11.00 -6.57 14.24
C GLU A 138 -10.20 -5.60 15.12
N ILE A 139 -9.55 -6.10 16.18
CA ILE A 139 -8.71 -5.29 17.07
C ILE A 139 -7.52 -4.70 16.31
N PHE A 140 -6.87 -5.50 15.45
CA PHE A 140 -5.76 -5.04 14.62
C PHE A 140 -6.18 -3.87 13.72
N VAL A 141 -7.27 -4.02 12.97
CA VAL A 141 -7.82 -2.96 12.11
C VAL A 141 -8.12 -1.69 12.91
N GLN A 142 -8.80 -1.81 14.05
CA GLN A 142 -9.12 -0.66 14.91
C GLN A 142 -7.86 0.07 15.40
N LYS A 143 -6.78 -0.66 15.72
CA LYS A 143 -5.50 -0.05 16.11
C LYS A 143 -4.86 0.70 14.94
N ILE A 144 -4.85 0.12 13.74
CA ILE A 144 -4.29 0.79 12.54
C ILE A 144 -5.10 2.06 12.20
N GLU A 145 -6.42 1.97 12.16
CA GLU A 145 -7.29 3.12 11.85
C GLU A 145 -7.18 4.24 12.89
N LYS A 146 -7.00 3.87 14.17
CA LYS A 146 -6.73 4.84 15.24
C LYS A 146 -5.40 5.57 14.99
N ILE A 147 -4.34 4.85 14.64
CA ILE A 147 -3.02 5.44 14.35
C ILE A 147 -3.12 6.41 13.16
N PHE A 148 -3.82 6.02 12.10
CA PHE A 148 -4.07 6.89 10.95
C PHE A 148 -4.79 8.17 11.36
N SER A 149 -5.83 8.05 12.20
CA SER A 149 -6.60 9.18 12.68
C SER A 149 -5.79 10.12 13.58
N GLU A 150 -4.96 9.58 14.48
CA GLU A 150 -4.09 10.35 15.38
C GLU A 150 -3.02 11.14 14.61
N GLN A 151 -2.65 10.71 13.41
CA GLN A 151 -1.72 11.41 12.51
C GLN A 151 -2.42 12.34 11.50
N ASN A 152 -3.71 12.63 11.69
CA ASN A 152 -4.53 13.41 10.76
C ASN A 152 -4.60 12.83 9.33
N LEU A 153 -4.49 11.51 9.22
CA LEU A 153 -4.55 10.78 7.95
C LEU A 153 -5.67 9.72 7.95
N PRO A 154 -6.91 10.08 8.32
CA PRO A 154 -7.99 9.11 8.39
C PRO A 154 -8.17 8.40 7.04
N TRP A 155 -8.62 7.16 7.11
CA TRP A 155 -8.99 6.41 5.91
C TRP A 155 -10.28 7.00 5.32
N ASN A 156 -10.16 7.72 4.20
CA ASN A 156 -11.30 8.33 3.51
C ASN A 156 -11.23 8.08 2.01
N LEU A 157 -12.05 7.15 1.54
CA LEU A 157 -12.12 6.76 0.13
C LEU A 157 -12.88 7.77 -0.75
N GLU A 158 -13.61 8.70 -0.16
CA GLU A 158 -14.38 9.72 -0.88
C GLU A 158 -13.51 10.93 -1.26
N GLN A 159 -12.44 11.17 -0.51
CA GLN A 159 -11.51 12.28 -0.70
C GLN A 159 -10.08 11.76 -0.79
N PRO A 160 -9.66 11.31 -1.99
CA PRO A 160 -8.34 10.74 -2.16
C PRO A 160 -7.23 11.76 -1.91
N LEU A 161 -6.16 11.31 -1.25
CA LEU A 161 -4.93 12.08 -1.05
C LEU A 161 -4.17 12.26 -2.37
N PHE A 162 -4.15 11.20 -3.19
CA PHE A 162 -3.48 11.21 -4.48
C PHE A 162 -4.48 10.84 -5.57
N THR A 163 -4.88 11.84 -6.36
CA THR A 163 -5.77 11.57 -7.50
C THR A 163 -5.00 10.84 -8.59
N VAL A 164 -5.38 9.59 -8.86
CA VAL A 164 -4.81 8.83 -9.96
C VAL A 164 -5.27 9.43 -11.29
N LYS A 165 -4.33 9.95 -12.08
CA LYS A 165 -4.61 10.52 -13.40
C LYS A 165 -4.43 9.46 -14.47
N TYR A 166 -5.29 9.50 -15.48
CA TYR A 166 -5.14 8.65 -16.66
C TYR A 166 -5.20 9.52 -17.91
N LYS A 167 -4.18 9.47 -18.77
CA LYS A 167 -4.29 9.95 -20.14
C LYS A 167 -5.02 8.89 -20.95
N ARG A 168 -6.14 9.28 -21.56
CA ARG A 168 -6.82 8.44 -22.56
C ARG A 168 -5.91 8.15 -23.73
#